data_AF-A0A529QNG8-F1
#
_entry.id   AF-A0A529QNG8-F1
#
_cell.length_a   1.000
_cell.length_b   1.000
_cell.length_c   1.000
_cell.angle_alpha   90.00
_cell.angle_beta   90.00
_cell.angle_gamma   90.00
#
_symmetry.space_group_name_H-M   'P 1'
#
loop_
_entity.id
_entity.type
_entity.pdbx_description
1 polymer ?
#
loop_
_entity_poly.entity_id
_entity_poly.type
_entity_poly.pdbx_seq_one_letter_code
_entity_poly.pdbx_strand_id
1 'polypeptide(L)'
;MQNDSDGFFVLTGGPGSGKTTLIEALQAKGFAKAPEAGRGIIRDQMAIGGPALPWQDRGLFAELMLAWELRSWHAAHAGPGPVFFDRGVADT
;
A
#
# COMPACT_ATOMS: atom_id res chain seq x y z
N MET A 1 14.99 10.98 -21.02
CA MET A 1 14.21 9.85 -20.45
C MET A 1 13.10 10.49 -19.64
N GLN A 2 11.83 10.30 -20.03
CA GLN A 2 10.72 10.63 -19.14
C GLN A 2 10.84 9.68 -17.95
N ASN A 3 10.79 10.23 -16.73
CA ASN A 3 10.85 9.42 -15.54
C ASN A 3 9.46 8.78 -15.42
N ASP A 4 9.35 7.46 -15.63
CA ASP A 4 8.07 6.74 -15.53
C ASP A 4 7.40 6.90 -14.13
N SER A 5 8.15 7.44 -13.16
CA SER A 5 7.71 7.75 -11.80
C SER A 5 7.01 9.10 -11.62
N ASP A 6 6.91 9.96 -12.64
CA ASP A 6 6.40 11.35 -12.50
C ASP A 6 4.93 11.43 -12.00
N GLY A 7 4.22 10.30 -11.95
CA GLY A 7 2.87 10.19 -11.40
C GLY A 7 2.77 9.55 -10.01
N PHE A 8 3.84 9.09 -9.37
CA PHE A 8 3.75 8.27 -8.15
C PHE A 8 4.14 9.03 -6.89
N PHE A 9 3.25 9.01 -5.91
CA PHE A 9 3.40 9.77 -4.66
C PHE A 9 3.29 8.85 -3.45
N VAL A 10 4.35 8.76 -2.65
CA VAL A 10 4.34 8.04 -1.38
C VAL A 10 4.06 9.03 -0.25
N LEU A 11 3.03 8.74 0.55
CA LEU A 11 2.67 9.52 1.73
C LEU A 11 3.28 8.85 2.96
N THR A 12 4.27 9.48 3.57
CA THR A 12 4.93 8.98 4.79
C THR A 12 4.68 9.92 5.97
N GLY A 13 4.79 9.41 7.20
CA GLY A 13 4.59 10.20 8.42
C GLY A 13 4.23 9.36 9.64
N GLY A 14 4.39 9.90 10.84
CA GLY A 14 4.08 9.18 12.10
C GLY A 14 2.58 8.88 12.30
N PRO A 15 2.21 8.03 13.27
CA PRO A 15 0.82 7.85 13.67
C PRO A 15 0.15 9.19 14.02
N GLY A 16 -1.11 9.39 13.60
CA GLY A 16 -1.86 10.63 13.88
C GLY A 16 -1.54 11.83 12.99
N SER A 17 -0.62 11.71 12.02
CA SER A 17 -0.25 12.79 11.08
C SER A 17 -1.32 13.18 10.04
N GLY A 18 -2.49 12.53 10.04
CA GLY A 18 -3.57 12.83 9.10
C GLY A 18 -3.43 12.23 7.70
N LYS A 19 -2.47 11.32 7.46
CA LYS A 19 -2.29 10.63 6.16
C LYS A 19 -3.58 9.97 5.65
N THR A 20 -4.27 9.23 6.52
CA THR A 20 -5.53 8.57 6.17
C THR A 20 -6.56 9.60 5.68
N THR A 21 -6.71 10.72 6.38
CA THR A 21 -7.62 11.81 6.01
C THR A 21 -7.26 12.44 4.67
N LEU A 22 -5.96 12.65 4.40
CA LEU A 22 -5.50 13.17 3.11
C LEU A 22 -5.81 12.19 1.97
N ILE A 23 -5.55 10.90 2.19
CA ILE A 23 -5.80 9.85 1.20
C ILE A 23 -7.29 9.74 0.86
N GLU A 24 -8.16 9.77 1.88
CA GLU A 24 -9.62 9.76 1.69
C GLU A 24 -10.09 10.99 0.90
N ALA A 25 -9.54 12.17 1.19
CA ALA A 25 -9.85 13.39 0.46
C ALA A 25 -9.38 13.35 -1.00
N LEU A 26 -8.21 12.76 -1.29
CA LEU A 26 -7.71 12.55 -2.64
C LEU A 26 -8.59 11.55 -3.41
N GLN A 27 -8.98 10.46 -2.77
CA GLN A 27 -9.89 9.48 -3.35
C GLN A 27 -11.25 10.11 -3.70
N ALA A 28 -11.80 10.95 -2.83
CA ALA A 28 -13.05 11.67 -3.08
C ALA A 28 -12.96 12.63 -4.29
N LYS A 29 -11.74 13.06 -4.66
CA LYS A 29 -11.48 13.88 -5.85
C LYS A 29 -11.18 13.07 -7.12
N GLY A 30 -11.29 11.74 -7.06
CA GLY A 30 -11.09 10.85 -8.21
C GLY A 30 -9.66 10.36 -8.41
N PHE A 31 -8.75 10.60 -7.46
CA PHE A 31 -7.39 10.06 -7.53
C PHE A 31 -7.34 8.58 -7.13
N ALA A 32 -6.46 7.82 -7.78
CA ALA A 32 -6.24 6.42 -7.47
C ALA A 32 -5.43 6.25 -6.16
N LYS A 33 -5.85 5.29 -5.35
CA LYS A 33 -5.21 4.91 -4.08
C LYS A 33 -4.77 3.45 -4.14
N ALA A 34 -3.54 3.17 -3.75
CA ALA A 34 -3.11 1.78 -3.49
C ALA A 34 -3.74 1.27 -2.17
N PRO A 35 -4.42 0.10 -2.17
CA PRO A 35 -4.99 -0.47 -0.96
C PRO A 35 -3.89 -0.78 0.06
N GLU A 36 -4.14 -0.50 1.34
CA GLU A 36 -3.17 -0.74 2.41
C GLU A 36 -2.94 -2.25 2.58
N ALA A 37 -1.73 -2.70 2.25
CA ALA A 37 -1.35 -4.11 2.23
C ALA A 37 -1.57 -4.80 3.59
N GLY A 38 -1.20 -4.14 4.69
CA GLY A 38 -1.22 -4.74 6.03
C GLY A 38 -2.62 -5.16 6.49
N ARG A 39 -3.62 -4.26 6.42
CA ARG A 39 -5.01 -4.62 6.74
C ARG A 39 -5.57 -5.67 5.78
N GLY A 40 -5.22 -5.62 4.49
CA GLY A 40 -5.63 -6.62 3.51
C GLY A 40 -5.14 -8.01 3.87
N ILE A 41 -3.83 -8.16 4.07
CA ILE A 41 -3.17 -9.41 4.43
C ILE A 41 -3.73 -9.98 5.74
N ILE A 42 -3.88 -9.17 6.78
CA ILE A 42 -4.43 -9.63 8.06
C ILE A 42 -5.83 -10.22 7.87
N ARG A 43 -6.71 -9.53 7.13
CA ARG A 43 -8.08 -10.00 6.89
C ARG A 43 -8.10 -11.32 6.14
N ASP A 44 -7.32 -11.42 5.07
CA ASP A 44 -7.28 -12.61 4.22
C ASP A 44 -6.69 -13.81 4.98
N GLN A 45 -5.61 -13.60 5.74
CA GLN A 45 -4.96 -14.64 6.53
C GLN A 45 -5.83 -15.11 7.70
N MET A 46 -6.52 -14.19 8.40
CA MET A 46 -7.53 -14.57 9.40
C MET A 46 -8.67 -15.39 8.79
N ALA A 47 -9.13 -15.04 7.59
CA ALA A 47 -10.24 -15.73 6.93
C ALA A 47 -9.89 -17.16 6.50
N ILE A 48 -8.64 -17.40 6.08
CA ILE A 48 -8.17 -18.73 5.65
C ILE A 48 -7.49 -19.53 6.77
N GLY A 49 -7.36 -18.97 7.98
CA GLY A 49 -6.58 -19.58 9.07
C GLY A 49 -5.08 -19.67 8.77
N GLY A 50 -4.56 -18.75 7.95
CA GLY A 50 -3.18 -18.73 7.48
C GLY A 50 -2.20 -18.14 8.51
N PRO A 51 -0.91 -18.47 8.40
CA PRO A 51 0.09 -18.09 9.42
C PRO A 51 0.68 -16.69 9.23
N ALA A 52 0.48 -16.04 8.08
CA ALA A 52 1.13 -14.77 7.75
C ALA A 52 0.47 -13.57 8.46
N LEU A 53 0.51 -13.58 9.78
CA LEU A 53 0.02 -12.54 10.66
C LEU A 53 1.20 -11.91 11.41
N PRO A 54 1.18 -10.60 11.70
CA PRO A 54 2.31 -9.91 12.31
C PRO A 54 2.63 -10.38 13.74
N TRP A 55 1.72 -11.10 14.39
CA TRP A 55 1.92 -11.73 15.70
C TRP A 55 2.21 -13.24 15.64
N GLN A 56 2.09 -13.88 14.48
CA GLN A 56 2.26 -15.33 14.32
C GLN A 56 3.51 -15.68 13.51
N ASP A 57 3.64 -15.12 12.31
CA ASP A 57 4.83 -15.27 11.47
C ASP A 57 5.17 -13.92 10.83
N ARG A 58 6.12 -13.23 11.45
CA ARG A 58 6.57 -11.90 11.02
C ARG A 58 7.32 -11.95 9.69
N GLY A 59 8.03 -13.03 9.41
CA GLY A 59 8.79 -13.18 8.16
C GLY A 59 7.84 -13.33 6.98
N LEU A 60 6.89 -14.24 7.11
CA LEU A 60 5.90 -14.47 6.06
C LEU A 60 4.97 -13.26 5.86
N PHE A 61 4.61 -12.56 6.94
CA PHE A 61 3.86 -11.31 6.84
C PHE A 61 4.62 -10.24 6.05
N ALA A 62 5.93 -10.08 6.30
CA ALA A 62 6.77 -9.13 5.57
C ALA A 62 6.92 -9.49 4.07
N GLU A 63 7.06 -10.78 3.75
CA GLU A 63 7.09 -11.25 2.36
C GLU A 63 5.79 -10.95 1.61
N LEU A 64 4.64 -11.19 2.25
CA LEU A 64 3.34 -10.86 1.64
C LEU A 64 3.15 -9.35 1.46
N MET A 65 3.61 -8.53 2.41
CA MET A 65 3.60 -7.08 2.25
C MET A 65 4.42 -6.65 1.03
N LEU A 66 5.65 -7.16 0.90
CA LEU A 66 6.51 -6.86 -0.26
C LEU A 66 5.87 -7.29 -1.59
N ALA A 67 5.33 -8.51 -1.65
CA ALA A 67 4.67 -9.02 -2.85
C ALA A 67 3.45 -8.16 -3.23
N TRP A 68 2.68 -7.69 -2.24
CA TRP A 68 1.56 -6.79 -2.45
C TRP A 68 2.02 -5.44 -3.02
N GLU A 69 3.06 -4.83 -2.45
CA GLU A 69 3.60 -3.55 -2.92
C GLU A 69 4.13 -3.65 -4.36
N LEU A 70 4.84 -4.72 -4.70
CA LEU A 70 5.31 -4.97 -6.07
C LEU A 70 4.14 -5.12 -7.05
N ARG A 71 3.07 -5.83 -6.67
CA ARG A 71 1.85 -5.95 -7.47
C ARG A 71 1.17 -4.59 -7.65
N SER A 72 1.04 -3.80 -6.58
CA SER A 72 0.45 -2.47 -6.62
C SER A 72 1.25 -1.53 -7.53
N TRP A 73 2.58 -1.59 -7.49
CA TRP A 73 3.45 -0.81 -8.34
C TRP A 73 3.30 -1.16 -9.84
N HIS A 74 3.24 -2.45 -10.18
CA HIS A 74 2.96 -2.89 -11.55
C HIS A 74 1.57 -2.46 -12.03
N ALA A 75 0.55 -2.59 -11.18
CA ALA A 75 -0.82 -2.18 -11.53
C ALA A 75 -0.93 -0.66 -11.74
N ALA A 76 -0.23 0.13 -10.93
CA ALA A 76 -0.14 1.57 -11.07
C ALA A 76 0.55 1.99 -12.38
N HIS A 77 1.60 1.26 -12.80
CA HIS A 77 2.29 1.52 -14.07
C HIS A 77 1.40 1.31 -15.31
N ALA A 78 0.38 0.45 -15.20
CA ALA A 78 -0.55 0.18 -16.28
C ALA A 78 -1.71 1.20 -16.37
N GLY A 79 -1.87 2.07 -15.36
CA GLY A 79 -2.97 3.03 -15.25
C GLY A 79 -2.56 4.45 -15.63
N PRO A 80 -3.48 5.26 -16.20
CA PRO A 80 -3.22 6.68 -16.45
C PRO A 80 -3.39 7.52 -15.17
N GLY A 81 -2.54 8.54 -15.01
CA GLY A 81 -2.68 9.57 -13.97
C GLY A 81 -1.97 9.24 -12.65
N PRO A 82 -2.01 10.17 -11.68
CA PRO A 82 -1.21 10.05 -10.47
C PRO A 82 -1.78 9.05 -9.46
N VAL A 83 -0.89 8.29 -8.82
CA VAL A 83 -1.21 7.23 -7.85
C VAL A 83 -0.57 7.55 -6.51
N PHE A 84 -1.38 7.46 -5.44
CA PHE A 84 -0.96 7.73 -4.07
C PHE A 84 -0.85 6.44 -3.25
N PHE A 85 0.29 6.26 -2.58
CA PHE A 85 0.63 5.13 -1.73
C PHE A 85 0.67 5.56 -0.26
N ASP A 86 0.04 4.80 0.64
CA ASP A 86 -0.08 5.11 2.08
C ASP A 86 1.22 4.83 2.86
N ARG A 87 2.16 4.07 2.28
CA ARG A 87 3.48 3.72 2.83
C ARG A 87 4.47 3.34 1.72
N GLY A 88 5.77 3.51 1.99
CA GLY A 88 6.83 2.93 1.15
C GLY A 88 7.30 1.57 1.68
N VAL A 89 8.06 0.83 0.88
CA VAL A 89 8.67 -0.46 1.29
C VAL A 89 9.52 -0.32 2.57
N ALA A 90 10.13 0.84 2.81
CA ALA A 90 10.91 1.11 4.02
C ALA A 90 10.08 1.25 5.30
N ASP A 91 8.76 1.47 5.20
CA ASP A 91 7.84 1.57 6.35
C ASP A 91 7.18 0.22 6.72
N THR A 92 7.58 -0.86 6.02
CA THR A 92 6.99 -2.21 6.09
C THR A 92 7.70 -3.11 7.11
#